data_AF-A0A956S603-F1
#
_entry.id   AF-A0A956S603-F1
#
_cell.length_a   1.000
_cell.length_b   1.000
_cell.length_c   1.000
_cell.angle_alpha   90.00
_cell.angle_beta   90.00
_cell.angle_gamma   90.00
#
_symmetry.space_group_name_H-M   'P 1'
#
loop_
_entity.id
_entity.type
_entity.pdbx_description
1 polymer ?
#
loop_
_entity_poly.entity_id
_entity_poly.type
_entity_poly.pdbx_seq_one_letter_code
_entity_poly.pdbx_strand_id
1 'polypeptide(L)'
;MNKKLSKIALDILGIILALICLSPFYIIIVNSFKTKGELFESTLALPEKFNLDNYTRAWEQLDFIKVLGNSLFITVISIVFIVLFASMAAWMLQRTNSKISNMILFIFISSMLVTFQSIMLPL
;
A
#
# COMPACT_ATOMS: atom_id res chain seq x y z
N MET A 1 14.25 4.20 37.87
CA MET A 1 14.65 3.69 36.54
C MET A 1 14.78 4.87 35.59
N ASN A 2 16.01 5.22 35.18
CA ASN A 2 16.35 6.52 34.58
C ASN A 2 15.61 6.78 33.25
N LYS A 3 14.75 7.81 33.22
CA LYS A 3 13.98 8.23 32.03
C LYS A 3 14.85 8.45 30.77
N LYS A 4 16.16 8.74 30.93
CA LYS A 4 17.13 8.83 29.82
C LYS A 4 17.48 7.47 29.20
N LEU A 5 17.70 6.42 30.01
CA LEU A 5 18.00 5.07 29.49
C LEU A 5 16.80 4.49 28.72
N SER A 6 15.59 4.74 29.22
CA SER A 6 14.36 4.30 28.54
C SER A 6 14.16 4.99 27.18
N LYS A 7 14.55 6.27 27.04
CA LYS A 7 14.48 6.98 25.75
C LYS A 7 15.51 6.47 24.74
N ILE A 8 16.75 6.26 25.16
CA ILE A 8 17.80 5.71 24.29
C ILE A 8 17.44 4.30 23.80
N ALA A 9 16.86 3.45 24.68
CA ALA A 9 16.38 2.13 24.29
C ALA A 9 15.23 2.20 23.27
N LEU A 10 14.30 3.16 23.42
CA LEU A 10 13.23 3.39 22.46
C LEU A 10 13.74 3.92 21.11
N ASP A 11 14.74 4.80 21.12
CA ASP A 11 15.36 5.33 19.88
C ASP A 11 16.09 4.21 19.12
N ILE A 12 16.85 3.36 19.82
CA ILE A 12 17.53 2.20 19.23
C ILE A 12 16.50 1.21 18.65
N LEU A 13 15.43 0.91 19.38
CA LEU A 13 14.35 0.06 18.89
C LEU A 13 13.67 0.65 17.65
N GLY A 14 13.44 1.97 17.64
CA GLY A 14 12.87 2.68 16.50
C GLY A 14 13.77 2.61 15.26
N ILE A 15 15.09 2.74 15.43
CA ILE A 15 16.05 2.59 14.33
C ILE A 15 16.07 1.16 13.78
N ILE A 16 16.04 0.15 14.66
CA ILE A 16 16.00 -1.27 14.23
C ILE A 16 14.72 -1.56 13.45
N LEU A 17 13.56 -1.12 13.96
CA LEU A 17 12.29 -1.29 13.26
C LEU A 17 12.27 -0.56 11.91
N ALA A 18 12.82 0.66 11.84
CA ALA A 18 12.96 1.39 10.59
C ALA A 18 13.82 0.64 9.58
N LEU A 19 14.96 0.06 10.00
CA LEU A 19 15.82 -0.74 9.12
C LEU A 19 15.11 -2.00 8.60
N ILE A 20 14.32 -2.68 9.44
CA ILE A 20 13.53 -3.84 9.02
C ILE A 20 12.48 -3.41 7.98
N CYS A 21 11.74 -2.32 8.23
CA CYS A 21 10.75 -1.80 7.29
C CYS A 21 11.37 -1.28 5.98
N LEU A 22 12.60 -0.77 6.00
CA LEU A 22 13.31 -0.29 4.81
C LEU A 22 13.99 -1.41 4.03
N SER A 23 14.27 -2.56 4.65
CA SER A 23 14.90 -3.71 4.00
C SER A 23 14.19 -4.18 2.71
N PRO A 24 12.85 -4.34 2.62
CA PRO A 24 12.21 -4.72 1.37
C PRO A 24 12.34 -3.65 0.29
N PHE A 25 12.30 -2.36 0.66
CA PHE A 25 12.50 -1.27 -0.30
C PHE A 25 13.91 -1.27 -0.88
N TYR A 26 14.93 -1.50 -0.04
CA TYR A 26 16.31 -1.64 -0.48
C TYR A 26 16.45 -2.80 -1.49
N ILE A 27 15.88 -3.96 -1.17
CA ILE A 27 15.91 -5.14 -2.05
C ILE A 27 15.22 -4.86 -3.39
N ILE A 28 14.08 -4.16 -3.39
CA ILE A 28 13.36 -3.79 -4.63
C ILE A 28 14.20 -2.86 -5.50
N ILE A 29 14.81 -1.83 -4.90
CA ILE A 29 15.64 -0.85 -5.63
C ILE A 29 16.88 -1.53 -6.19
N VAL A 30 17.59 -2.35 -5.41
CA VAL A 30 18.78 -3.05 -5.89
C VAL A 30 18.44 -4.04 -7.00
N ASN A 31 17.34 -4.76 -6.88
CA ASN A 31 16.92 -5.72 -7.89
C ASN A 31 16.37 -5.07 -9.16
N SER A 32 15.84 -3.84 -9.12
CA SER A 32 15.35 -3.17 -10.34
C SER A 32 16.48 -2.85 -11.33
N PHE A 33 17.71 -2.66 -10.84
CA PHE A 33 18.90 -2.41 -11.66
C PHE A 33 19.69 -3.67 -12.06
N LYS A 34 19.35 -4.86 -11.53
CA LYS A 34 20.07 -6.11 -11.79
C LYS A 34 19.58 -6.84 -13.04
N THR A 35 20.47 -7.59 -13.69
CA THR A 35 20.11 -8.44 -14.82
C THR A 35 19.47 -9.76 -14.33
N LYS A 36 18.58 -10.39 -15.13
CA LYS A 36 17.87 -11.63 -14.73
C LYS A 36 18.80 -12.74 -14.21
N GLY A 37 20.04 -12.85 -14.72
CA GLY A 37 21.03 -13.82 -14.23
C GLY A 37 21.58 -13.53 -12.83
N GLU A 38 21.80 -12.25 -12.49
CA GLU A 38 22.34 -11.82 -11.19
C GLU A 38 21.30 -11.96 -10.06
N LEU A 39 20.01 -11.95 -10.39
CA LEU A 39 18.92 -12.18 -9.43
C LEU A 39 18.91 -13.61 -8.87
N PHE A 40 19.37 -14.60 -9.66
CA PHE A 40 19.44 -16.00 -9.25
C PHE A 40 20.72 -16.34 -8.48
N GLU A 41 21.81 -15.60 -8.67
CA GLU A 41 23.08 -15.84 -7.97
C GLU A 41 23.18 -15.10 -6.63
N SER A 42 22.70 -13.86 -6.51
CA SER A 42 22.69 -13.16 -5.23
C SER A 42 21.62 -12.06 -5.14
N THR A 43 20.55 -12.34 -4.41
CA THR A 43 19.42 -11.41 -4.22
C THR A 43 19.78 -10.23 -3.29
N LEU A 44 20.78 -10.37 -2.42
CA LEU A 44 21.18 -9.35 -1.44
C LEU A 44 22.42 -8.52 -1.82
N ALA A 45 23.25 -8.97 -2.77
CA ALA A 45 24.47 -8.24 -3.17
C ALA A 45 24.13 -6.95 -3.95
N LEU A 46 25.03 -5.98 -3.97
CA LEU A 46 24.91 -4.83 -4.88
C LEU A 46 25.03 -5.29 -6.36
N PRO A 47 24.41 -4.59 -7.33
CA PRO A 47 24.53 -4.94 -8.74
C PRO A 47 25.98 -4.75 -9.18
N GLU A 48 26.56 -5.72 -9.89
CA GLU A 48 27.90 -5.56 -10.49
C GLU A 48 27.84 -4.67 -11.75
N LYS A 49 26.68 -4.60 -12.41
CA LYS A 49 26.41 -3.71 -13.55
C LYS A 49 25.08 -3.00 -13.39
N PHE A 50 25.09 -1.67 -13.51
CA PHE A 50 23.87 -0.86 -13.57
C PHE A 50 23.16 -1.08 -14.90
N ASN A 51 22.10 -1.89 -14.90
CA ASN A 51 21.32 -2.17 -16.10
C ASN A 51 20.01 -1.37 -16.10
N LEU A 52 19.88 -0.43 -17.05
CA LEU A 52 18.67 0.36 -17.26
C LEU A 52 17.68 -0.32 -18.24
N ASP A 53 18.06 -1.45 -18.85
CA ASP A 53 17.22 -2.16 -19.82
C ASP A 53 15.94 -2.71 -19.21
N ASN A 54 15.91 -2.95 -17.89
CA ASN A 54 14.68 -3.33 -17.20
C ASN A 54 13.64 -2.21 -17.23
N TYR A 55 14.07 -0.95 -17.14
CA TYR A 55 13.19 0.21 -17.20
C TYR A 55 12.69 0.46 -18.62
N THR A 56 13.56 0.35 -19.63
CA THR A 56 13.16 0.50 -21.04
C THR A 56 12.22 -0.62 -21.48
N ARG A 57 12.51 -1.87 -21.12
CA ARG A 57 11.60 -3.00 -21.36
C ARG A 57 10.26 -2.84 -20.64
N ALA A 58 10.26 -2.40 -19.38
CA ALA A 58 9.00 -2.16 -18.66
C ALA A 58 8.19 -1.04 -19.31
N TRP A 59 8.84 0.00 -19.82
CA TRP A 59 8.18 1.12 -20.49
C TRP A 59 7.50 0.69 -21.79
N GLU A 60 8.18 -0.12 -22.60
CA GLU A 60 7.67 -0.62 -23.89
C GLU A 60 6.66 -1.76 -23.74
N GLN A 61 6.88 -2.71 -22.81
CA GLN A 61 6.01 -3.89 -22.67
C GLN A 61 4.70 -3.60 -21.94
N LEU A 62 4.69 -2.65 -21.00
CA LEU A 62 3.49 -2.35 -20.20
C LEU A 62 2.61 -1.25 -20.79
N ASP A 63 3.00 -0.57 -21.87
CA ASP A 63 2.39 0.71 -22.28
C ASP A 63 2.23 1.61 -21.04
N PHE A 64 3.33 1.91 -20.35
CA PHE A 64 3.31 2.43 -18.97
C PHE A 64 2.37 3.63 -18.78
N ILE A 65 2.36 4.56 -19.74
CA ILE A 65 1.49 5.75 -19.72
C ILE A 65 0.00 5.37 -19.75
N LYS A 66 -0.37 4.37 -20.55
CA LYS A 66 -1.76 3.90 -20.69
C LYS A 66 -2.23 3.19 -19.42
N VAL A 67 -1.40 2.32 -18.84
CA VAL A 67 -1.73 1.62 -17.59
C VAL A 67 -1.83 2.60 -16.43
N LEU A 68 -0.89 3.54 -16.34
CA LEU A 68 -0.91 4.60 -15.33
C LEU A 68 -2.16 5.49 -15.48
N GLY A 69 -2.45 5.92 -16.71
CA GLY A 69 -3.62 6.75 -17.03
C GLY A 69 -4.94 6.05 -16.69
N ASN A 70 -5.09 4.77 -17.06
CA ASN A 70 -6.27 3.98 -16.73
C ASN A 70 -6.45 3.82 -15.20
N SER A 71 -5.37 3.52 -14.49
CA SER A 71 -5.40 3.34 -13.03
C SER A 71 -5.76 4.64 -12.30
N LEU A 72 -5.19 5.75 -12.74
CA LEU A 72 -5.50 7.08 -12.22
C LEU A 72 -6.95 7.46 -12.51
N PHE A 73 -7.41 7.26 -13.74
CA PHE A 73 -8.77 7.59 -14.17
C PHE A 73 -9.82 6.81 -13.36
N ILE A 74 -9.64 5.50 -13.23
CA ILE A 74 -10.54 4.64 -12.44
C ILE A 74 -10.53 5.09 -10.98
N THR A 75 -9.36 5.30 -10.39
CA THR A 75 -9.23 5.68 -8.98
C THR A 75 -9.88 7.02 -8.68
N VAL A 76 -9.63 8.05 -9.50
CA VAL A 76 -10.19 9.39 -9.33
C VAL A 76 -11.72 9.34 -9.41
N ILE A 77 -12.26 8.68 -10.45
CA ILE A 77 -13.70 8.59 -10.64
C ILE A 77 -14.36 7.80 -9.51
N SER A 78 -13.76 6.67 -9.12
CA SER A 78 -14.27 5.88 -7.98
C SER A 78 -14.29 6.69 -6.70
N ILE A 79 -13.22 7.42 -6.37
CA ILE A 79 -13.16 8.25 -5.15
C ILE A 79 -14.23 9.35 -5.19
N VAL A 80 -14.43 10.02 -6.33
CA VAL A 80 -15.45 11.07 -6.47
C VAL A 80 -16.84 10.52 -6.15
N PHE A 81 -17.21 9.39 -6.74
CA PHE A 81 -18.51 8.76 -6.46
C PHE A 81 -18.60 8.27 -5.02
N ILE A 82 -17.57 7.61 -4.49
CA ILE A 82 -17.55 7.12 -3.10
C ILE A 82 -17.77 8.28 -2.13
N VAL A 83 -17.04 9.38 -2.28
CA VAL A 83 -17.15 10.55 -1.38
C VAL A 83 -18.53 11.21 -1.51
N LEU A 84 -19.06 11.34 -2.72
CA LEU A 84 -20.38 11.90 -2.95
C LEU A 84 -21.46 11.10 -2.21
N PHE A 85 -21.52 9.79 -2.43
CA PHE A 85 -22.56 8.95 -1.80
C PHE A 85 -22.31 8.73 -0.31
N ALA A 86 -21.06 8.53 0.12
CA ALA A 86 -20.72 8.32 1.52
C ALA A 86 -21.01 9.57 2.37
N SER A 87 -20.73 10.78 1.87
CA SER A 87 -21.03 12.01 2.59
C SER A 87 -22.53 12.23 2.79
N MET A 88 -23.34 11.99 1.74
CA MET A 88 -24.80 12.06 1.82
C MET A 88 -25.37 11.04 2.81
N ALA A 89 -24.88 9.79 2.76
CA ALA A 89 -25.31 8.74 3.68
C ALA A 89 -24.89 9.04 5.13
N ALA A 90 -23.65 9.48 5.35
CA ALA A 90 -23.14 9.81 6.68
C ALA A 90 -23.94 10.95 7.33
N TRP A 91 -24.27 12.00 6.57
CA TRP A 91 -25.07 13.12 7.09
C TRP A 91 -26.46 12.68 7.56
N MET A 92 -27.15 11.88 6.75
CA MET A 92 -28.48 11.36 7.09
C MET A 92 -28.41 10.42 8.29
N LEU A 93 -27.45 9.49 8.33
CA LEU A 93 -27.29 8.54 9.43
C LEU A 93 -27.00 9.26 10.76
N GLN A 94 -26.14 10.28 10.75
CA GLN A 94 -25.80 11.02 11.96
C GLN A 94 -26.94 11.93 12.45
N ARG A 95 -27.74 12.52 11.53
CA ARG A 95 -28.85 13.40 11.92
C ARG A 95 -30.08 12.63 12.38
N THR A 96 -30.27 11.42 11.87
CA THR A 96 -31.46 10.60 12.16
C THR A 96 -31.17 9.66 13.33
N ASN A 97 -31.49 10.09 14.56
CA ASN A 97 -31.35 9.30 15.80
C ASN A 97 -32.39 8.15 15.90
N SER A 98 -32.50 7.33 14.86
CA SER A 98 -33.40 6.17 14.82
C SER A 98 -32.62 4.86 15.01
N LYS A 99 -33.24 3.85 15.62
CA LYS A 99 -32.67 2.50 15.75
C LYS A 99 -32.26 1.90 14.39
N ILE A 100 -32.97 2.26 13.32
CA ILE A 100 -32.67 1.83 11.95
C ILE A 100 -31.34 2.42 11.46
N SER A 101 -31.05 3.68 11.78
CA SER A 101 -29.78 4.33 11.44
C SER A 101 -28.59 3.62 12.09
N ASN A 102 -28.72 3.30 13.39
CA ASN A 102 -27.69 2.53 14.11
C ASN A 102 -27.49 1.12 13.54
N MET A 103 -28.56 0.46 13.09
CA MET A 103 -28.46 -0.86 12.45
C MET A 103 -27.70 -0.79 11.12
N ILE A 104 -28.01 0.20 10.28
CA ILE A 104 -27.32 0.41 8.99
C ILE A 104 -25.84 0.73 9.21
N LEU A 105 -25.51 1.57 10.20
CA LEU A 105 -24.13 1.87 10.56
C LEU A 105 -23.36 0.62 10.99
N PHE A 106 -23.98 -0.24 11.80
CA PHE A 106 -23.39 -1.51 12.23
C PHE A 106 -23.11 -2.47 11.07
N ILE A 107 -23.99 -2.50 10.06
CA ILE A 107 -23.78 -3.28 8.84
C ILE A 107 -22.56 -2.76 8.08
N PHE A 108 -22.42 -1.44 7.89
CA PHE A 108 -21.24 -0.88 7.21
C PHE A 108 -19.93 -1.19 7.94
N ILE A 109 -19.91 -1.08 9.27
CA ILE A 109 -18.72 -1.44 10.07
C ILE A 109 -18.41 -2.94 9.90
N SER A 110 -19.43 -3.79 9.92
CA SER A 110 -19.26 -5.24 9.74
C SER A 110 -18.70 -5.59 8.35
N SER A 111 -19.14 -4.89 7.30
CA SER A 111 -18.61 -5.06 5.94
C SER A 111 -17.14 -4.62 5.82
N MET A 112 -16.69 -3.61 6.57
CA MET A 112 -15.27 -3.22 6.60
C MET A 112 -14.38 -4.27 7.27
N LEU A 113 -14.90 -5.07 8.19
CA LEU A 113 -14.16 -6.19 8.78
C LEU A 113 -13.88 -7.29 7.76
N VAL A 114 -14.76 -7.45 6.77
CA VAL A 114 -14.51 -8.32 5.62
C VAL A 114 -13.55 -7.59 4.68
N THR A 115 -12.25 -7.85 4.87
CA THR A 115 -11.22 -7.19 4.07
C THR A 115 -11.39 -7.54 2.60
N PHE A 116 -11.12 -6.58 1.71
CA PHE A 116 -11.12 -6.78 0.26
C PHE A 116 -10.25 -7.98 -0.17
N GLN A 117 -9.16 -8.24 0.57
CA GLN A 117 -8.26 -9.36 0.34
C GLN A 117 -8.98 -10.72 0.40
N SER A 118 -9.96 -10.87 1.28
CA SER A 118 -10.77 -12.10 1.41
C SER A 118 -11.70 -12.34 0.22
N ILE A 119 -11.97 -11.32 -0.61
CA ILE A 119 -12.86 -11.41 -1.77
C ILE A 119 -12.05 -11.61 -3.07
N MET A 120 -10.87 -10.98 -3.16
CA MET A 120 -10.02 -11.06 -4.36
C MET A 120 -9.27 -12.38 -4.52
N LEU A 121 -8.93 -13.06 -3.42
CA LEU A 121 -8.30 -14.37 -3.45
C LEU A 121 -9.37 -15.43 -3.19
N PRO A 122 -9.93 -16.07 -4.23
CA PRO A 122 -10.75 -17.26 -4.00
C PRO A 122 -9.80 -18.36 -3.53
N LEU A 123 -9.82 -18.67 -2.24
CA LEU A 123 -9.28 -19.94 -1.74
C LEU A 123 -10.13 -21.10 -2.24
#